data_AF-A0A5K0VFF2-F1
#
_entry.id   AF-A0A5K0VFF2-F1
#
_cell.length_a   1.000
_cell.length_b   1.000
_cell.length_c   1.000
_cell.angle_alpha   90.00
_cell.angle_beta   90.00
_cell.angle_gamma   90.00
#
_symmetry.space_group_name_H-M   'P 1'
#
loop_
_entity.id
_entity.type
_entity.pdbx_description
1 polymer ?
#
loop_
_entity_poly.entity_id
_entity_poly.type
_entity_poly.pdbx_seq_one_letter_code
_entity_poly.pdbx_strand_id
1 'polypeptide(L)'
;ALLHFVYTDTLMEDELATSSSPSCSSSVSETLAAKLLAASDKYGLARLRLMCESYLCRDITVTSVASILALAVRYHAMELKAVCLKFAAENLA
;
A
#
# COMPACT_ATOMS: atom_id res chain seq x y z
N ALA A 1 -9.66 -1.12 -11.07
CA ALA A 1 -9.34 -0.61 -9.72
C ALA A 1 -10.60 -0.28 -8.87
N LEU A 2 -10.80 0.93 -8.31
CA LEU A 2 -11.78 1.16 -7.21
C LEU A 2 -13.24 0.80 -7.52
N LEU A 3 -13.82 1.37 -8.60
CA LEU A 3 -15.22 1.09 -8.95
C LEU A 3 -15.43 -0.40 -9.23
N HIS A 4 -14.47 -1.03 -9.92
CA HIS A 4 -14.51 -2.47 -10.15
C HIS A 4 -14.58 -3.25 -8.83
N PHE A 5 -13.74 -2.90 -7.86
CA PHE A 5 -13.81 -3.52 -6.53
C PHE A 5 -15.16 -3.29 -5.85
N VAL A 6 -15.74 -2.09 -5.91
CA VAL A 6 -17.05 -1.81 -5.31
C VAL A 6 -18.18 -2.65 -5.96
N TYR A 7 -18.12 -2.87 -7.27
CA TYR A 7 -19.16 -3.60 -8.00
C TYR A 7 -18.98 -5.12 -8.03
N THR A 8 -17.74 -5.61 -7.90
CA THR A 8 -17.41 -7.03 -8.07
C THR A 8 -16.79 -7.66 -6.82
N ASP A 9 -16.40 -6.86 -5.84
CA ASP A 9 -15.67 -7.28 -4.63
C ASP A 9 -14.34 -8.02 -4.94
N THR A 10 -13.82 -7.82 -6.15
CA THR A 10 -12.56 -8.40 -6.64
C THR A 10 -11.55 -7.31 -7.01
N LEU A 11 -10.32 -7.52 -6.54
CA LEU A 11 -9.13 -6.78 -6.93
C LEU A 11 -8.20 -7.78 -7.61
N MET A 12 -7.85 -7.54 -8.87
CA MET A 12 -6.82 -8.34 -9.52
C MET A 12 -5.46 -7.88 -8.99
N GLU A 13 -4.72 -8.79 -8.34
CA GLU A 13 -3.35 -8.53 -7.86
C GLU A 13 -2.42 -8.06 -8.99
N ASP A 14 -2.66 -8.53 -10.22
CA ASP A 14 -1.96 -8.07 -11.43
C ASP A 14 -2.18 -6.58 -11.75
N GLU A 15 -3.32 -5.98 -11.37
CA GLU A 15 -3.52 -4.53 -11.54
C GLU A 15 -2.58 -3.73 -10.61
N LEU A 16 -2.33 -4.23 -9.39
CA LEU A 16 -1.40 -3.59 -8.46
C LEU A 16 0.05 -3.70 -8.98
N ALA A 17 0.43 -4.86 -9.50
CA ALA A 17 1.77 -5.15 -9.99
C ALA A 17 2.12 -4.44 -11.32
N THR A 18 1.16 -4.36 -12.26
CA THR A 18 1.37 -3.84 -13.64
C THR A 18 1.72 -2.34 -13.67
N SER A 19 1.44 -1.60 -12.60
CA SER A 19 1.82 -0.16 -12.52
C SER A 19 3.32 0.07 -12.25
N SER A 20 4.07 -0.99 -11.94
CA SER A 20 5.53 -0.99 -11.84
C SER A 20 6.18 -1.02 -13.24
N SER A 21 5.80 -0.09 -14.11
CA SER A 21 6.49 0.08 -15.40
C SER A 21 7.95 0.47 -15.12
N PRO A 22 8.95 -0.19 -15.75
CA PRO A 22 10.37 -0.07 -15.38
C PRO A 22 11.04 1.26 -15.76
N SER A 23 10.29 2.27 -16.19
CA SER A 23 10.82 3.46 -16.86
C SER A 23 10.77 4.75 -16.05
N CYS A 24 10.24 4.78 -14.83
CA CYS A 24 10.27 6.00 -14.01
C CYS A 24 10.50 5.69 -12.53
N SER A 25 11.35 6.49 -11.90
CA SER A 25 11.54 6.61 -10.45
C SER A 25 10.25 7.07 -9.76
N SER A 26 9.22 6.24 -9.79
CA SER A 26 7.91 6.57 -9.25
C SER A 26 7.96 6.40 -7.73
N SER A 27 7.67 7.49 -7.02
CA SER A 27 7.60 7.48 -5.56
C SER A 27 6.57 6.45 -5.09
N VAL A 28 6.77 5.81 -3.93
CA VAL A 28 5.81 4.83 -3.36
C VAL A 28 4.37 5.38 -3.32
N SER A 29 4.22 6.70 -3.18
CA SER A 29 2.94 7.39 -3.16
C SER A 29 2.21 7.43 -4.51
N GLU A 30 2.89 7.20 -5.63
CA GLU A 30 2.30 7.20 -6.97
C GLU A 30 1.78 5.82 -7.40
N THR A 31 2.17 4.77 -6.68
CA THR A 31 1.73 3.40 -6.92
C THR A 31 0.21 3.28 -6.87
N LEU A 32 -0.35 2.37 -7.67
CA LEU A 32 -1.78 2.09 -7.63
C LEU A 32 -2.23 1.67 -6.22
N ALA A 33 -1.40 0.88 -5.54
CA ALA A 33 -1.64 0.44 -4.16
C ALA A 33 -1.81 1.63 -3.20
N ALA A 34 -0.93 2.65 -3.28
CA ALA A 34 -1.04 3.84 -2.45
C ALA A 34 -2.30 4.67 -2.75
N LYS A 35 -2.66 4.82 -4.02
CA LYS A 35 -3.88 5.53 -4.45
C LYS A 35 -5.15 4.79 -3.99
N LEU A 36 -5.14 3.46 -4.06
CA LEU A 36 -6.23 2.61 -3.58
C LEU A 36 -6.33 2.61 -2.06
N LEU A 37 -5.20 2.62 -1.34
CA LEU A 37 -5.17 2.76 0.11
C LEU A 37 -5.83 4.09 0.54
N ALA A 38 -5.47 5.20 -0.11
CA ALA A 38 -6.09 6.50 0.11
C ALA A 38 -7.61 6.49 -0.15
N ALA A 39 -8.05 5.86 -1.24
CA ALA A 39 -9.46 5.72 -1.55
C ALA A 39 -10.19 4.83 -0.52
N SER A 40 -9.58 3.72 -0.12
CA SER A 40 -10.15 2.81 0.88
C SER A 40 -10.34 3.50 2.23
N ASP A 41 -9.44 4.42 2.58
CA ASP A 41 -9.58 5.23 3.77
C ASP A 41 -10.72 6.23 3.65
N LYS A 42 -10.77 6.96 2.54
CA LYS A 42 -11.83 7.94 2.25
C LYS A 42 -13.24 7.33 2.21
N TYR A 43 -13.38 6.13 1.65
CA TYR A 43 -14.67 5.45 1.46
C TYR A 43 -14.98 4.39 2.51
N GLY A 44 -14.13 4.20 3.53
CA GLY A 44 -14.36 3.22 4.59
C GLY A 44 -14.34 1.76 4.12
N LEU A 45 -13.62 1.46 3.03
CA LEU A 45 -13.55 0.12 2.44
C LEU A 45 -12.48 -0.73 3.15
N ALA A 46 -12.82 -1.28 4.32
CA ALA A 46 -11.87 -2.00 5.17
C ALA A 46 -11.18 -3.18 4.46
N ARG A 47 -11.91 -3.99 3.67
CA ARG A 47 -11.33 -5.12 2.94
C ARG A 47 -10.35 -4.68 1.85
N LEU A 48 -10.68 -3.62 1.11
CA LEU A 48 -9.78 -3.02 0.13
C LEU A 48 -8.50 -2.50 0.80
N ARG A 49 -8.65 -1.89 1.97
CA ARG A 49 -7.52 -1.40 2.77
C ARG A 49 -6.57 -2.54 3.12
N LEU A 50 -7.07 -3.62 3.71
CA LEU A 50 -6.27 -4.80 4.08
C LEU A 50 -5.54 -5.42 2.87
N MET A 51 -6.19 -5.49 1.71
CA MET A 51 -5.55 -5.96 0.48
C MET A 51 -4.37 -5.06 0.06
N CYS A 52 -4.56 -3.74 0.12
CA CYS A 52 -3.50 -2.78 -0.18
C CYS A 52 -2.36 -2.84 0.86
N GLU A 53 -2.68 -3.02 2.14
CA GLU A 53 -1.71 -3.19 3.22
C GLU A 53 -0.86 -4.45 3.00
N SER A 54 -1.48 -5.59 2.71
CA SER A 54 -0.77 -6.85 2.41
C SER A 54 0.17 -6.72 1.21
N TYR A 55 -0.27 -6.05 0.14
CA TYR A 55 0.56 -5.79 -1.03
C TYR A 55 1.76 -4.90 -0.69
N LEU A 56 1.53 -3.76 -0.04
CA LEU A 56 2.60 -2.82 0.31
C LEU A 56 3.60 -3.41 1.32
N CYS A 57 3.15 -4.33 2.19
CA CYS A 57 4.03 -5.06 3.10
C CYS A 57 5.07 -5.93 2.38
N ARG A 58 4.78 -6.42 1.16
CA ARG A 58 5.72 -7.24 0.37
C ARG A 58 6.85 -6.40 -0.25
N ASP A 59 6.60 -5.12 -0.50
CA ASP A 59 7.55 -4.20 -1.16
C ASP A 59 8.34 -3.33 -0.16
N ILE A 60 8.33 -3.68 1.14
CA ILE A 60 9.09 -2.97 2.16
C ILE A 60 10.59 -3.27 1.99
N THR A 61 11.36 -2.19 1.81
CA THR A 61 12.83 -2.20 1.76
C THR A 61 13.37 -1.13 2.71
N VAL A 62 14.66 -1.17 3.03
CA VAL A 62 15.29 -0.19 3.93
C VAL A 62 15.13 1.25 3.45
N THR A 63 15.11 1.48 2.13
CA THR A 63 14.92 2.81 1.54
C THR A 63 13.45 3.20 1.43
N SER A 64 12.54 2.24 1.22
CA SER A 64 11.11 2.51 1.06
C SER A 64 10.34 2.56 2.39
N VAL A 65 10.83 1.94 3.47
CA VAL A 65 10.11 1.81 4.76
C VAL A 65 9.65 3.15 5.32
N ALA A 66 10.48 4.20 5.24
CA ALA A 66 10.12 5.53 5.73
C ALA A 66 8.93 6.13 4.95
N SER A 67 8.94 5.96 3.62
CA SER A 67 7.86 6.44 2.75
C SER A 67 6.57 5.64 2.92
N ILE A 68 6.67 4.31 3.05
CA ILE A 68 5.52 3.42 3.29
C ILE A 68 4.91 3.70 4.67
N LEU A 69 5.74 3.90 5.70
CA LEU A 69 5.27 4.24 7.04
C LEU A 69 4.51 5.58 7.05
N ALA A 70 5.02 6.60 6.36
CA ALA A 70 4.33 7.89 6.22
C ALA A 70 2.95 7.73 5.55
N LEU A 71 2.87 6.85 4.55
CA LEU A 71 1.62 6.51 3.87
C LEU A 71 0.64 5.80 4.81
N ALA A 72 1.14 4.83 5.58
CA ALA A 72 0.33 4.05 6.51
C ALA A 72 -0.29 4.93 7.61
N VAL A 73 0.49 5.88 8.14
CA VAL A 73 0.00 6.86 9.11
C VAL A 73 -1.03 7.80 8.48
N ARG A 74 -0.81 8.26 7.24
CA ARG A 74 -1.71 9.19 6.55
C ARG A 74 -3.09 8.59 6.27
N TYR A 75 -3.15 7.31 5.90
CA TYR A 75 -4.39 6.63 5.49
C TYR A 75 -4.89 5.61 6.51
N HIS A 76 -4.49 5.75 7.78
CA HIS A 76 -4.99 4.95 8.89
C HIS A 76 -4.87 3.43 8.66
N ALA A 77 -3.75 3.02 8.04
CA ALA A 77 -3.45 1.63 7.69
C ALA A 77 -2.65 0.99 8.82
N MET A 78 -3.36 0.36 9.76
CA MET A 78 -2.80 0.00 11.07
C MET A 78 -1.90 -1.24 11.01
N GLU A 79 -2.20 -2.22 10.16
CA GLU A 79 -1.38 -3.43 10.03
C GLU A 79 -0.08 -3.09 9.31
N LEU A 80 -0.16 -2.34 8.20
CA LEU A 80 1.00 -1.84 7.46
C LEU A 80 1.92 -1.02 8.37
N LYS A 81 1.35 -0.13 9.20
CA LYS A 81 2.13 0.64 10.18
C LYS A 81 2.88 -0.27 11.16
N ALA A 82 2.22 -1.29 11.70
CA ALA A 82 2.85 -2.21 12.65
C ALA A 82 4.01 -2.99 12.00
N VAL A 83 3.82 -3.47 10.77
CA VAL A 83 4.86 -4.17 10.01
C VAL A 83 6.04 -3.25 9.71
N CYS A 84 5.79 -2.02 9.25
CA CYS A 84 6.86 -1.05 9.00
C CYS A 84 7.67 -0.71 10.26
N LEU A 85 7.02 -0.55 11.41
CA LEU A 85 7.71 -0.29 12.68
C LEU A 85 8.56 -1.48 13.11
N LYS A 86 8.05 -2.71 12.96
CA LYS A 86 8.80 -3.93 13.23
C LYS A 86 10.02 -4.05 12.32
N PHE A 87 9.84 -3.86 11.01
CA PHE A 87 10.94 -3.90 10.04
C PHE A 87 12.00 -2.83 10.35
N ALA A 88 11.57 -1.60 10.67
CA ALA A 88 12.50 -0.53 11.04
C ALA A 88 13.30 -0.90 12.30
N ALA A 89 12.66 -1.46 13.33
CA ALA A 89 13.35 -1.89 14.55
C ALA A 89 14.38 -3.02 14.29
N GLU A 90 14.08 -3.95 13.38
CA GLU A 90 14.98 -5.05 13.02
C GLU A 90 16.19 -4.60 12.18
N ASN A 91 16.09 -3.49 11.44
CA ASN A 91 17.13 -3.01 10.53
C ASN A 91 17.94 -1.82 11.09
N LEU A 92 17.63 -1.35 12.31
CA LEU A 92 18.35 -0.26 13.01
C LEU A 92 19.40 -0.75 14.01
N ALA A 93 19.57 -2.08 14.15
CA ALA A 93 20.57 -2.74 15.00
C ALA A 93 21.83 -3.10 14.21
#